data_AF-A0A1X1BMR5-F1
#
_entry.id   AF-A0A1X1BMR5-F1
#
_cell.length_a   1.000
_cell.length_b   1.000
_cell.length_c   1.000
_cell.angle_alpha   90.00
_cell.angle_beta   90.00
_cell.angle_gamma   90.00
#
_symmetry.space_group_name_H-M   'P 1'
#
loop_
_entity.id
_entity.type
_entity.pdbx_description
1 polymer ?
#
loop_
_entity_poly.entity_id
_entity_poly.type
_entity_poly.pdbx_seq_one_letter_code
_entity_poly.pdbx_strand_id
1 'polypeptide(L)'
;MAGFKICKEVIRWPWSKDVEWSPEVAQQRFQQVLDHISQHTTKKSYLKPYEEIFKGLTEKADVILPDRIMMLLGHAPPGQISVYLSVWLSAYIGKFLLVKHYGDRPAGWKDKIRWDRHRDMLQSFIKEALKGPAPMEFR
;
A
#
# COMPACT_ATOMS: atom_id res chain seq x y z
N MET A 1 -10.55 -11.02 35.18
CA MET A 1 -10.35 -10.24 33.95
C MET A 1 -8.87 -9.92 33.83
N ALA A 2 -8.15 -10.67 32.99
CA ALA A 2 -6.71 -10.50 32.81
C ALA A 2 -6.46 -9.39 31.79
N GLY A 3 -5.75 -8.34 32.21
CA GLY A 3 -5.37 -7.22 31.36
C GLY A 3 -4.36 -7.65 30.30
N PHE A 4 -4.68 -7.38 29.03
CA PHE A 4 -3.78 -7.55 27.91
C PHE A 4 -2.62 -6.56 28.04
N LYS A 5 -1.46 -7.06 28.45
CA LYS A 5 -0.20 -6.31 28.50
C LYS A 5 0.37 -6.31 27.08
N ILE A 6 0.12 -5.25 26.33
CA ILE A 6 0.71 -5.05 25.00
C ILE A 6 2.22 -4.88 25.19
N CYS A 7 3.00 -5.87 24.76
CA CYS A 7 4.45 -5.77 24.68
C CYS A 7 4.82 -4.71 23.63
N LYS A 8 5.08 -3.49 24.11
CA LYS A 8 5.69 -2.40 23.33
C LYS A 8 7.17 -2.72 23.10
N GLU A 9 7.49 -3.68 22.22
CA GLU A 9 8.78 -3.64 21.55
C GLU A 9 8.70 -2.57 20.46
N VAL A 10 9.01 -1.34 20.88
CA VAL A 10 9.16 -0.20 19.98
C VAL A 10 10.37 -0.49 19.10
N ILE A 11 10.12 -1.02 17.90
CA ILE A 11 11.14 -1.05 16.85
C ILE A 11 11.52 0.41 16.60
N ARG A 12 12.72 0.78 17.05
CA ARG A 12 13.22 2.15 17.09
C ARG A 12 13.68 2.55 15.69
N TRP A 13 12.76 3.05 14.88
CA TRP A 13 13.09 3.52 13.53
C TRP A 13 13.78 4.89 13.59
N PRO A 14 14.80 5.17 12.75
CA PRO A 14 15.61 6.40 12.84
C PRO A 14 14.81 7.71 12.72
N TRP A 15 13.61 7.65 12.12
CA TRP A 15 12.69 8.77 11.87
C TRP A 15 11.48 8.81 12.84
N SER A 16 11.42 7.92 13.84
CA SER A 16 10.26 7.77 14.72
C SER A 16 10.17 8.74 15.90
N LYS A 17 11.20 9.56 16.15
CA LYS A 17 11.31 10.29 17.42
C LYS A 17 10.47 11.56 17.51
N ASP A 18 10.09 12.18 16.38
CA ASP A 18 9.63 13.58 16.41
C ASP A 18 8.37 13.85 15.58
N VAL A 19 7.64 12.81 15.14
CA VAL A 19 6.37 12.97 14.42
C VAL A 19 5.22 12.47 15.28
N GLU A 20 4.45 13.40 15.84
CA GLU A 20 3.13 13.11 16.40
C GLU A 20 2.25 12.58 15.27
N TRP A 21 1.75 11.35 15.42
CA TRP A 21 0.87 10.72 14.43
C TRP A 21 -0.42 10.27 15.10
N SER A 22 -1.49 10.29 14.33
CA SER A 22 -2.78 9.72 14.72
C SER A 22 -3.28 8.75 13.64
N PRO A 23 -4.18 7.81 13.98
CA PRO A 23 -4.84 6.95 13.00
C PRO A 23 -5.50 7.74 11.87
N GLU A 24 -6.06 8.91 12.16
CA GLU A 24 -6.70 9.80 11.19
C GLU A 24 -5.69 10.33 10.17
N VAL A 25 -4.50 10.76 10.63
CA VAL A 25 -3.41 11.20 9.74
C VAL A 25 -2.94 10.04 8.85
N ALA A 26 -2.78 8.85 9.42
CA ALA A 26 -2.40 7.67 8.66
C ALA A 26 -3.44 7.33 7.58
N GLN A 27 -4.73 7.42 7.92
CA GLN A 27 -5.83 7.16 6.98
C GLN A 27 -5.88 8.21 5.87
N GLN A 28 -5.70 9.49 6.18
CA GLN A 28 -5.63 10.56 5.19
C GLN A 28 -4.48 10.36 4.20
N ARG A 29 -3.29 10.03 4.72
CA ARG A 29 -2.12 9.73 3.88
C ARG A 29 -2.32 8.48 3.04
N PHE A 30 -2.99 7.47 3.59
CA PHE A 30 -3.36 6.31 2.80
C PHE A 30 -4.29 6.68 1.65
N GLN A 31 -5.28 7.54 1.87
CA GLN A 31 -6.16 8.01 0.80
C GLN A 31 -5.37 8.76 -0.28
N GLN A 32 -4.44 9.65 0.10
CA GLN A 32 -3.56 10.33 -0.85
C GLN A 32 -2.74 9.33 -1.68
N VAL A 33 -2.24 8.26 -1.06
CA VAL A 33 -1.54 7.16 -1.75
C VAL A 33 -2.46 6.48 -2.77
N LEU A 34 -3.70 6.15 -2.38
CA LEU A 34 -4.67 5.52 -3.29
C LEU A 34 -5.02 6.44 -4.46
N ASP A 35 -5.27 7.72 -4.18
CA ASP A 35 -5.57 8.73 -5.20
C ASP A 35 -4.40 8.86 -6.17
N HIS A 36 -3.17 8.96 -5.67
CA HIS A 36 -1.97 9.04 -6.50
C HIS A 36 -1.79 7.80 -7.40
N ILE A 37 -2.00 6.59 -6.85
CA ILE A 37 -1.96 5.35 -7.64
C ILE A 37 -3.06 5.33 -8.70
N SER A 38 -4.28 5.78 -8.37
CA SER A 38 -5.42 5.77 -9.29
C SER A 38 -5.25 6.70 -10.49
N GLN A 39 -4.50 7.78 -10.32
CA GLN A 39 -4.20 8.79 -11.36
C GLN A 39 -2.94 8.45 -12.16
N HIS A 40 -2.17 7.45 -11.73
CA HIS A 40 -0.94 7.07 -12.39
C HIS A 40 -1.20 6.46 -13.77
N THR A 41 -0.49 6.98 -14.78
CA THR A 41 -0.42 6.39 -16.12
C THR A 41 0.98 5.84 -16.33
N THR A 42 1.10 4.54 -16.62
CA THR A 42 2.41 3.90 -16.80
C THR A 42 2.92 4.10 -18.23
N LYS A 43 4.24 4.26 -18.36
CA LYS A 43 4.92 4.20 -19.68
C LYS A 43 5.29 2.76 -20.05
N LYS A 44 5.20 1.81 -19.12
CA LYS A 44 5.63 0.43 -19.31
C LYS A 44 4.51 -0.40 -19.92
N SER A 45 4.75 -0.87 -21.15
CA SER A 45 3.77 -1.64 -21.92
C SER A 45 3.21 -2.86 -21.17
N TYR A 46 4.04 -3.54 -20.37
CA TYR A 46 3.63 -4.73 -19.62
C TYR A 46 2.75 -4.43 -18.40
N LEU A 47 2.69 -3.17 -17.95
CA LEU A 47 1.85 -2.72 -16.83
C LEU A 47 0.56 -2.04 -17.28
N LYS A 48 0.49 -1.56 -18.53
CA LYS A 48 -0.73 -0.97 -19.11
C LYS A 48 -2.00 -1.79 -18.91
N PRO A 49 -1.99 -3.14 -19.06
CA PRO A 49 -3.21 -3.94 -18.85
C PRO A 49 -3.80 -3.84 -17.43
N TYR A 50 -3.04 -3.33 -16.47
CA TYR A 50 -3.46 -3.20 -15.08
C TYR A 50 -3.95 -1.79 -14.73
N GLU A 51 -3.78 -0.78 -15.59
CA GLU A 51 -4.20 0.61 -15.30
C GLU A 51 -5.67 0.71 -14.91
N GLU A 52 -6.55 0.03 -15.64
CA GLU A 52 -8.00 0.06 -15.39
C GLU A 52 -8.39 -0.49 -14.01
N ILE A 53 -7.59 -1.41 -13.45
CA ILE A 53 -7.82 -1.93 -12.09
C ILE A 53 -7.63 -0.83 -11.04
N PHE A 54 -6.72 0.12 -11.29
CA PHE A 54 -6.38 1.17 -10.33
C PHE A 54 -7.23 2.43 -10.48
N LYS A 55 -7.83 2.70 -11.64
CA LYS A 55 -8.68 3.90 -11.84
C LYS A 55 -9.90 3.95 -10.92
N GLY A 56 -10.41 2.80 -10.48
CA GLY A 56 -11.55 2.70 -9.55
C GLY A 56 -11.15 2.55 -8.07
N LEU A 57 -9.90 2.81 -7.71
CA LEU A 57 -9.39 2.60 -6.34
C LEU A 57 -9.83 3.67 -5.33
N THR A 58 -10.45 4.75 -5.81
CA THR A 58 -10.81 5.96 -5.03
C THR A 58 -12.07 5.81 -4.19
N GLU A 59 -12.90 4.80 -4.44
CA GLU A 59 -14.07 4.51 -3.61
C GLU A 59 -13.61 3.98 -2.26
N LYS A 60 -13.59 4.89 -1.27
CA LYS A 60 -13.30 4.69 0.16
C LYS A 60 -13.20 3.21 0.50
N ALA A 61 -11.98 2.75 0.48
CA ALA A 61 -11.67 1.43 0.97
C ALA A 61 -12.02 1.48 2.47
N ASP A 62 -13.13 0.85 2.89
CA ASP A 62 -13.40 0.44 4.29
C ASP A 62 -12.39 -0.64 4.74
N VAL A 63 -11.16 -0.45 4.28
CA VAL A 63 -10.06 -1.37 4.32
C VAL A 63 -9.29 -1.00 5.56
N ILE A 64 -9.49 -1.84 6.57
CA ILE A 64 -8.77 -1.75 7.84
C ILE A 64 -7.29 -1.98 7.53
N LEU A 65 -6.53 -0.89 7.56
CA LEU A 65 -5.09 -0.91 7.42
C LEU A 65 -4.47 -1.73 8.55
N PRO A 66 -3.52 -2.62 8.28
CA PRO A 66 -2.73 -3.25 9.32
C PRO A 66 -2.03 -2.19 10.17
N ASP A 67 -1.99 -2.36 11.49
CA ASP A 67 -1.39 -1.42 12.44
C ASP A 67 0.02 -0.97 12.03
N ARG A 68 0.82 -1.89 11.50
CA ARG A 68 2.17 -1.59 11.03
C ARG A 68 2.17 -0.62 9.85
N ILE A 69 1.25 -0.74 8.89
CA ILE A 69 1.13 0.17 7.76
C ILE A 69 0.59 1.53 8.23
N MET A 70 -0.40 1.54 9.12
CA MET A 70 -0.90 2.78 9.73
C MET A 70 0.22 3.55 10.43
N MET A 71 0.97 2.87 11.30
CA MET A 71 2.08 3.47 12.04
C MET A 71 3.16 4.01 11.08
N LEU A 72 3.54 3.25 10.04
CA LEU A 72 4.53 3.69 9.08
C LEU A 72 4.06 4.90 8.25
N LEU A 73 2.78 4.93 7.86
CA LEU A 73 2.19 6.07 7.15
C LEU A 73 2.08 7.29 8.07
N GLY A 74 1.65 7.12 9.31
CA GLY A 74 1.51 8.21 10.29
C GLY A 74 2.85 8.87 10.61
N HIS A 75 3.93 8.10 10.69
CA HIS A 75 5.29 8.61 10.93
C HIS A 75 6.07 8.98 9.67
N ALA A 76 5.55 8.71 8.46
CA ALA A 76 6.27 9.02 7.24
C ALA A 76 6.52 10.54 7.16
N PRO A 77 7.73 11.00 6.81
CA PRO A 77 7.90 12.39 6.45
C PRO A 77 7.06 12.71 5.21
N PRO A 78 6.69 13.99 5.02
CA PRO A 78 6.12 14.46 3.76
C PRO A 78 7.00 14.06 2.57
N GLY A 79 6.39 14.04 1.40
CA GLY A 79 7.12 13.83 0.17
C GLY A 79 7.24 12.37 -0.22
N GLN A 80 8.44 11.97 -0.65
CA GLN A 80 8.65 10.67 -1.27
C GLN A 80 8.50 9.52 -0.27
N ILE A 81 7.72 8.52 -0.66
CA ILE A 81 7.56 7.30 0.14
C ILE A 81 8.87 6.52 0.14
N SER A 82 9.32 6.14 1.34
CA SER A 82 10.52 5.30 1.48
C SER A 82 10.34 3.96 0.76
N VAL A 83 11.44 3.39 0.26
CA VAL A 83 11.42 2.08 -0.41
C VAL A 83 10.78 1.01 0.48
N TYR A 84 11.05 1.06 1.79
CA TYR A 84 10.47 0.14 2.76
C TYR A 84 8.95 0.26 2.83
N LEU A 85 8.41 1.47 3.00
CA LEU A 85 6.97 1.70 3.04
C LEU A 85 6.31 1.38 1.69
N SER A 86 6.95 1.68 0.57
CA SER A 86 6.49 1.31 -0.78
C SER A 86 6.33 -0.22 -0.94
N VAL A 87 7.25 -1.01 -0.39
CA VAL A 87 7.15 -2.48 -0.39
C VAL A 87 5.93 -2.96 0.41
N TRP A 88 5.69 -2.40 1.60
CA TRP A 88 4.52 -2.76 2.41
C TRP A 88 3.20 -2.35 1.75
N LEU A 89 3.11 -1.12 1.24
CA LEU A 89 1.92 -0.62 0.56
C LEU A 89 1.61 -1.44 -0.70
N SER A 90 2.62 -1.69 -1.53
CA SER A 90 2.44 -2.49 -2.74
C SER A 90 2.01 -3.92 -2.43
N ALA A 91 2.60 -4.57 -1.43
CA ALA A 91 2.20 -5.91 -1.02
C ALA A 91 0.74 -5.95 -0.53
N TYR A 92 0.34 -4.97 0.28
CA TYR A 92 -1.00 -4.89 0.85
C TYR A 92 -2.07 -4.58 -0.20
N ILE A 93 -1.95 -3.44 -0.89
CA ILE A 93 -2.89 -3.00 -1.93
C ILE A 93 -2.92 -4.02 -3.07
N GLY A 94 -1.75 -4.51 -3.49
CA GLY A 94 -1.63 -5.51 -4.54
C GLY A 94 -2.34 -6.82 -4.19
N LYS A 95 -2.22 -7.29 -2.94
CA LYS A 95 -2.95 -8.49 -2.49
C LYS A 95 -4.46 -8.25 -2.46
N PHE A 96 -4.91 -7.11 -1.95
CA PHE A 96 -6.33 -6.76 -1.92
C PHE A 96 -6.94 -6.76 -3.32
N LEU A 97 -6.30 -6.07 -4.27
CA LEU A 97 -6.77 -6.00 -5.66
C LEU A 97 -6.69 -7.34 -6.37
N LEU A 98 -5.64 -8.11 -6.11
CA LEU A 98 -5.48 -9.42 -6.69
C LEU A 98 -6.64 -10.35 -6.31
N VAL A 99 -7.02 -10.39 -5.02
CA VAL A 99 -8.17 -11.18 -4.58
C VAL A 99 -9.48 -10.62 -5.14
N LYS A 100 -9.65 -9.29 -5.15
CA LYS A 100 -10.86 -8.63 -5.69
C LYS A 100 -11.10 -8.97 -7.17
N HIS A 101 -10.05 -9.03 -7.99
CA HIS A 101 -10.19 -9.18 -9.45
C HIS A 101 -9.92 -10.59 -9.98
N TYR A 102 -9.11 -11.39 -9.28
CA TYR A 102 -8.67 -12.71 -9.75
C TYR A 102 -9.00 -13.84 -8.75
N GLY A 103 -9.64 -13.53 -7.63
CA GLY A 103 -10.02 -14.48 -6.60
C GLY A 103 -8.85 -14.96 -5.74
N ASP A 104 -9.15 -15.94 -4.89
CA ASP A 104 -8.17 -16.57 -4.02
C ASP A 104 -7.09 -17.31 -4.80
N ARG A 105 -5.94 -17.51 -4.14
CA ARG A 105 -4.82 -18.20 -4.75
C ARG A 105 -5.20 -19.66 -5.07
N PRO A 106 -5.11 -20.10 -6.34
CA PRO A 106 -5.45 -21.46 -6.72
C PRO A 106 -4.42 -22.47 -6.20
N ALA A 107 -4.88 -23.70 -5.93
CA ALA A 107 -4.02 -24.81 -5.51
C ALA A 107 -3.20 -25.40 -6.67
N GLY A 108 -3.75 -25.39 -7.89
CA GLY A 108 -3.12 -25.97 -9.08
C GLY A 108 -1.90 -25.18 -9.55
N TRP A 109 -0.83 -25.89 -9.91
CA TRP A 109 0.47 -25.28 -10.27
C TRP A 109 0.39 -24.27 -11.43
N LYS A 110 -0.31 -24.62 -12.52
CA LYS A 110 -0.40 -23.76 -13.71
C LYS A 110 -1.13 -22.45 -13.42
N ASP A 111 -2.28 -22.52 -12.76
CA ASP A 111 -3.07 -21.34 -12.42
C ASP A 111 -2.39 -20.51 -11.34
N LYS A 112 -1.66 -21.15 -10.42
CA LYS A 112 -0.85 -20.49 -9.41
C LYS A 112 0.25 -19.61 -10.01
N ILE A 113 0.94 -20.07 -11.06
CA ILE A 113 1.95 -19.25 -11.76
C ILE A 113 1.31 -18.01 -12.38
N ARG A 114 0.14 -18.17 -13.03
CA ARG A 114 -0.57 -17.03 -13.64
C ARG A 114 -1.03 -16.03 -12.57
N TRP A 115 -1.57 -16.53 -11.46
CA TRP A 115 -1.99 -15.73 -10.32
C TRP A 115 -0.81 -14.98 -9.67
N ASP A 116 0.32 -15.67 -9.46
CA ASP A 116 1.55 -15.06 -8.92
C ASP A 116 2.10 -13.98 -9.88
N ARG A 117 1.97 -14.17 -11.21
CA ARG A 117 2.33 -13.12 -12.18
C ARG A 117 1.43 -11.89 -12.07
N HIS A 118 0.11 -12.06 -11.91
CA HIS A 118 -0.79 -10.93 -11.69
C HIS A 118 -0.44 -10.17 -10.40
N ARG A 119 -0.13 -10.89 -9.33
CA ARG A 119 0.38 -10.29 -8.09
C ARG A 119 1.59 -9.40 -8.35
N ASP A 120 2.58 -9.93 -9.05
CA ASP A 120 3.85 -9.24 -9.25
C ASP A 120 3.67 -8.01 -10.16
N MET A 121 2.76 -8.06 -11.13
CA MET A 121 2.43 -6.90 -11.98
C MET A 121 1.67 -5.82 -11.21
N LEU A 122 0.66 -6.18 -10.40
CA LEU A 122 -0.06 -5.22 -9.55
C LEU A 122 0.91 -4.52 -8.58
N GLN A 123 1.79 -5.27 -7.91
CA GLN A 123 2.80 -4.70 -7.03
C GLN A 123 3.78 -3.81 -7.78
N SER A 124 4.17 -4.20 -9.00
CA SER A 124 5.10 -3.42 -9.83
C SER A 124 4.48 -2.10 -10.29
N PHE A 125 3.19 -2.10 -10.63
CA PHE A 125 2.43 -0.89 -10.94
C PHE A 125 2.41 0.06 -9.75
N ILE A 126 2.04 -0.43 -8.56
CA ILE A 126 2.01 0.39 -7.34
C ILE A 126 3.40 0.97 -7.04
N LYS A 127 4.44 0.15 -7.09
CA LYS A 127 5.82 0.62 -6.85
C LYS A 127 6.27 1.64 -7.89
N GLU A 128 5.81 1.53 -9.14
CA GLU A 128 6.09 2.53 -10.17
C GLU A 128 5.39 3.86 -9.86
N ALA A 129 4.10 3.82 -9.54
CA ALA A 129 3.34 5.00 -9.16
C ALA A 129 4.01 5.73 -7.97
N LEU A 130 4.34 4.99 -6.91
CA LEU A 130 4.93 5.57 -5.69
C LEU A 130 6.40 6.00 -5.82
N LYS A 131 7.06 5.73 -6.95
CA LYS A 131 8.39 6.28 -7.26
C LYS A 131 8.35 7.72 -7.78
N GLY A 132 7.16 8.18 -8.18
CA GLY A 132 6.92 9.52 -8.72
C GLY A 132 7.14 10.66 -7.71
N PRO A 133 6.83 11.90 -8.10
CA PRO A 133 6.89 13.06 -7.20
C PRO A 133 6.06 12.82 -5.94
N ALA A 134 6.46 13.47 -4.85
CA ALA A 134 5.84 13.47 -3.53
C ALA A 134 4.35 13.07 -3.51
N PRO A 135 4.00 11.80 -3.18
CA PRO A 135 2.60 11.37 -3.10
C PRO A 135 1.92 11.77 -1.79
N MET A 136 2.66 12.28 -0.80
CA MET A 136 2.14 12.68 0.51
C MET A 136 2.42 14.17 0.75
N GLU A 137 1.35 14.97 0.80
CA GLU A 137 1.39 16.41 1.01
C GLU A 137 0.96 16.77 2.43
N PHE A 138 1.57 17.82 3.00
CA PHE A 138 1.16 18.36 4.29
C PHE A 138 -0.18 19.10 4.19
N ARG A 139 -1.03 18.92 5.19
CA ARG A 139 -2.00 19.92 5.65
C ARG A 139 -1.84 20.12 7.13
#